data_AF-A0AB74GQV4-F1
#
_entry.id   AF-A0AB74GQV4-F1
#
_cell.length_a   1.000
_cell.length_b   1.000
_cell.length_c   1.000
_cell.angle_alpha   90.00
_cell.angle_beta   90.00
_cell.angle_gamma   90.00
#
_symmetry.space_group_name_H-M   'P 1'
#
loop_
_entity.id
_entity.type
_entity.pdbx_description
1 polymer ?
#
loop_
_entity_poly.entity_id
_entity_poly.type
_entity_poly.pdbx_seq_one_letter_code
_entity_poly.pdbx_strand_id
1 'polypeptide(L)' 'METSLAEDVKKPTRTLSPDSFFFMSPYRSFTTSGCFRRFSQPAVGGDALNGEFQQQMAAAFAEAGRRGSASR' A
#
# COMPACT_ATOMS: atom_id res chain seq x y z
N MET A 1 39.40 24.31 22.54
CA MET A 1 38.75 23.32 21.66
C MET A 1 37.28 23.44 21.94
N GLU A 2 36.56 24.14 21.06
CA GLU A 2 35.13 24.41 21.22
C GLU A 2 34.37 23.15 20.81
N THR A 3 33.81 22.44 21.77
CA THR A 3 32.89 21.33 21.51
C THR A 3 31.58 21.91 21.01
N SER A 4 31.42 22.03 19.69
CA SER A 4 30.14 22.33 19.06
C SER A 4 29.13 21.24 19.43
N LEU A 5 28.24 21.55 20.37
CA LEU A 5 27.00 20.82 20.58
C LEU A 5 26.15 21.04 19.34
N ALA A 6 26.23 20.10 18.39
CA ALA A 6 25.25 20.03 17.32
C ALA A 6 23.88 19.88 17.99
N GLU A 7 23.04 20.91 17.85
CA GLU A 7 21.66 20.86 18.29
C GLU A 7 21.02 19.60 17.70
N ASP A 8 20.56 18.71 18.59
CA ASP A 8 19.68 17.61 18.21
C ASP A 8 18.38 18.26 17.71
N VAL A 9 18.37 18.59 16.43
CA VAL A 9 17.17 19.01 15.72
C VAL A 9 16.22 17.83 15.85
N LYS A 10 15.35 17.87 16.86
CA LYS A 10 14.18 17.00 17.00
C LYS A 10 13.35 17.18 15.74
N LYS A 11 13.70 16.44 14.69
CA LYS A 11 12.90 16.32 13.49
C LYS A 11 11.56 15.77 13.97
N PRO A 12 10.45 16.50 13.81
CA PRO A 12 9.16 15.98 14.22
C PRO A 12 8.97 14.63 13.53
N THR A 13 8.85 13.58 14.34
CA THR A 13 8.62 12.23 13.85
C THR A 13 7.25 12.23 13.19
N ARG A 14 7.19 12.38 11.86
CA ARG A 14 5.96 12.20 11.10
C ARG A 14 5.60 10.73 11.16
N THR A 15 4.59 10.42 11.96
CA THR A 15 3.97 9.10 12.00
C THR A 15 3.01 8.93 10.83
N LEU A 16 2.83 7.69 10.39
CA LEU A 16 1.88 7.35 9.32
C LEU A 16 0.45 7.36 9.86
N SER A 17 -0.52 7.66 8.99
CA SER A 17 -1.93 7.55 9.34
C SER A 17 -2.29 6.07 9.59
N PRO A 18 -3.12 5.74 10.60
CA PRO A 18 -3.60 4.37 10.82
C PRO A 18 -4.33 3.77 9.61
N ASP A 19 -4.90 4.61 8.75
CA ASP A 19 -5.63 4.20 7.54
C ASP A 19 -4.70 3.97 6.33
N SER A 20 -3.40 4.24 6.46
CA SER A 20 -2.42 4.02 5.40
C SER A 20 -1.78 2.64 5.52
N PHE A 21 -1.66 1.94 4.40
CA PHE A 21 -0.86 0.71 4.37
C PHE A 21 0.62 1.07 4.22
N PHE A 22 1.47 0.43 5.01
CA PHE A 22 2.90 0.60 4.96
C PHE A 22 3.59 -0.73 4.70
N PHE A 23 4.45 -0.77 3.69
CA PHE A 23 5.26 -1.94 3.38
C PHE A 23 6.70 -1.53 3.18
N MET A 24 7.62 -2.15 3.94
CA MET A 24 9.06 -1.98 3.80
C MET A 24 9.71 -3.33 3.55
N SER A 25 10.32 -3.47 2.38
CA SER A 25 11.08 -4.66 2.00
C SER A 25 12.27 -4.23 1.14
N PRO A 26 13.38 -4.99 1.15
CA PRO A 26 14.50 -4.77 0.24
C PRO A 26 14.08 -4.71 -1.24
N TYR A 27 13.03 -5.45 -1.62
CA TYR A 27 12.54 -5.43 -3.00
C TYR A 27 11.82 -4.13 -3.32
N ARG A 28 10.81 -3.78 -2.51
CA ARG A 28 10.02 -2.56 -2.66
C ARG A 28 9.57 -2.04 -1.32
N SER A 29 9.65 -0.72 -1.17
CA SER A 29 9.10 0.00 -0.03
C SER A 29 8.09 1.02 -0.54
N PHE A 30 6.89 1.05 0.03
CA PHE A 30 5.85 2.01 -0.35
C PHE A 30 4.80 2.19 0.74
N THR A 31 4.06 3.29 0.64
CA THR A 31 2.87 3.62 1.43
C THR A 31 1.67 3.73 0.51
N THR A 32 0.47 3.40 0.96
CA THR A 32 -0.78 3.70 0.22
C THR A 32 -1.56 4.82 0.90
N SER A 33 -2.46 5.45 0.16
CA SER A 33 -3.42 6.42 0.68
C SER A 33 -4.81 6.13 0.12
N GLY A 34 -5.83 6.22 0.98
CA GLY A 34 -7.21 5.94 0.60
C GLY A 34 -7.51 4.45 0.44
N CYS A 35 -8.75 4.15 0.09
CA CYS A 35 -9.24 2.79 -0.14
C CYS A 35 -10.19 2.80 -1.35
N PHE A 36 -9.76 2.23 -2.47
CA PHE A 36 -10.62 2.10 -3.66
C PHE A 36 -11.75 1.07 -3.44
N ARG A 37 -11.38 -0.10 -2.92
CA ARG A 37 -12.30 -1.20 -2.60
C ARG A 37 -11.69 -2.07 -1.51
N ARG A 38 -12.55 -2.61 -0.64
CA ARG A 38 -12.17 -3.68 0.30
C ARG A 38 -12.37 -5.04 -0.37
N PHE A 39 -11.34 -5.89 -0.30
CA PHE A 39 -11.38 -7.24 -0.83
C PHE A 39 -11.29 -8.24 0.32
N SER A 40 -12.29 -9.10 0.46
CA SER A 40 -12.44 -10.04 1.60
C SER A 40 -12.65 -11.49 1.16
N GLN A 41 -12.46 -11.79 -0.12
CA GLN A 41 -12.58 -13.15 -0.63
C GLN A 41 -11.49 -14.04 -0.02
N PRO A 42 -11.83 -15.27 0.45
CA PRO A 42 -10.83 -16.19 0.96
C PRO A 42 -9.77 -16.52 -0.08
N ALA A 43 -8.50 -16.57 0.33
CA ALA A 43 -7.37 -16.93 -0.53
C ALA A 43 -7.21 -18.45 -0.76
N VAL A 44 -8.16 -19.26 -0.28
CA VAL A 44 -8.17 -20.71 -0.50
C VAL A 44 -8.22 -21.01 -2.00
N GLY A 45 -7.34 -21.88 -2.48
CA GLY A 45 -7.22 -22.20 -3.90
C GLY A 45 -6.68 -21.04 -4.75
N GLY A 46 -5.98 -20.07 -4.14
CA GLY A 46 -5.39 -18.93 -4.84
C GLY A 46 -4.32 -19.28 -5.88
N ASP A 47 -3.83 -20.51 -5.88
CA ASP A 47 -2.94 -21.07 -6.91
C ASP A 47 -3.69 -21.41 -8.21
N ALA A 48 -5.00 -21.68 -8.14
CA ALA A 48 -5.82 -21.93 -9.31
C ALA A 48 -6.17 -20.62 -10.03
N LEU A 49 -5.54 -20.37 -11.18
CA LEU A 49 -5.76 -19.16 -12.00
C LEU A 49 -7.23 -18.96 -12.42
N ASN A 50 -7.96 -20.06 -12.59
CA ASN A 50 -9.39 -20.04 -12.92
C ASN A 50 -10.27 -20.21 -11.69
N GLY A 51 -9.71 -20.23 -10.48
CA GLY A 51 -10.45 -20.31 -9.22
C GLY A 51 -11.17 -19.00 -8.90
N GLU A 52 -12.13 -19.10 -8.00
CA GLU A 52 -13.00 -17.97 -7.62
C GLU A 52 -12.21 -16.75 -7.13
N PHE A 53 -11.18 -16.97 -6.30
CA PHE A 53 -10.31 -15.91 -5.79
C PHE A 53 -9.64 -15.11 -6.92
N GLN A 54 -9.01 -15.82 -7.87
CA GLN A 54 -8.26 -15.19 -8.97
C GLN A 54 -9.19 -14.45 -9.93
N GLN A 55 -10.36 -15.01 -10.23
CA GLN A 55 -11.36 -14.34 -11.07
C GLN A 55 -11.89 -13.06 -10.43
N GLN A 56 -12.24 -13.10 -9.13
CA GLN A 56 -12.70 -11.90 -8.42
C GLN A 56 -11.60 -10.84 -8.30
N MET A 57 -10.36 -11.25 -8.04
CA MET A 57 -9.21 -10.35 -7.97
C MET A 57 -8.96 -9.67 -9.33
N ALA A 58 -8.96 -10.43 -10.42
CA ALA A 58 -8.81 -9.91 -11.78
C ALA A 58 -9.93 -8.89 -12.13
N ALA A 59 -11.18 -9.19 -11.78
CA ALA A 59 -12.30 -8.27 -11.97
C ALA A 59 -12.12 -6.96 -11.18
N ALA A 60 -11.66 -7.03 -9.93
CA ALA A 60 -11.40 -5.85 -9.11
C ALA A 60 -10.28 -4.96 -9.69
N PHE A 61 -9.21 -5.57 -10.20
CA PHE A 61 -8.13 -4.83 -10.87
C PHE A 61 -8.58 -4.21 -12.20
N ALA A 62 -9.39 -4.91 -12.99
CA ALA A 62 -9.95 -4.38 -14.23
C ALA A 62 -10.86 -3.16 -13.96
N GLU A 63 -11.64 -3.19 -12.87
CA GLU A 63 -12.45 -2.06 -12.42
C GLU A 63 -11.60 -0.86 -11.98
N ALA A 64 -10.56 -1.12 -11.17
CA ALA A 64 -9.63 -0.10 -10.73
C ALA A 64 -8.88 0.54 -11.92
N GLY A 65 -8.45 -0.27 -12.90
CA GLY A 65 -7.79 0.20 -14.12
C GLY A 65 -8.67 1.14 -14.94
N ARG A 66 -9.95 0.82 -15.11
CA ARG A 66 -10.92 1.69 -15.82
C ARG A 66 -11.13 3.02 -15.13
N ARG A 67 -11.22 3.04 -13.79
CA ARG A 67 -11.42 4.29 -13.03
C ARG A 67 -10.14 5.10 -12.88
N GLY A 68 -8.99 4.43 -12.77
CA GLY A 68 -7.68 5.08 -12.70
C GLY A 68 -7.24 5.73 -14.01
N SER A 69 -7.68 5.20 -15.15
CA SER A 69 -7.46 5.83 -16.47
C SER A 69 -8.42 7.00 -16.75
N ALA A 70 -9.54 7.11 -16.01
CA ALA A 70 -10.47 8.24 -16.09
C ALA A 70 -10.08 9.44 -15.20
N SER A 71 -9.05 9.30 -14.34
CA SER A 71 -8.61 10.32 -13.38
C SER A 71 -7.30 11.02 -13.80
N ARG A 72 -6.94 10.98 -15.08
CA ARG A 72 -5.71 11.61 -15.59
C ARG A 72 -5.99 12.98 -16.21
#